data_AF-A0A820NXL4-F1
#
_entry.id   AF-A0A820NXL4-F1
#
_cell.length_a   1.000
_cell.length_b   1.000
_cell.length_c   1.000
_cell.angle_alpha   90.00
_cell.angle_beta   90.00
_cell.angle_gamma   90.00
#
_symmetry.space_group_name_H-M   'P 1'
#
loop_
_entity.id
_entity.type
_entity.pdbx_description
1 polymer ?
#
loop_
_entity_poly.entity_id
_entity_poly.type
_entity_poly.pdbx_seq_one_letter_code
_entity_poly.pdbx_strand_id
1 'polypeptide(L)'
;MCTLKLSRYLAFVFICIWIIHSVILGLFFNLVPSIGCAISNQIYLRYTTYFTYPVLTGLLPIAISLLFSLLAYQNVRRIVRRQLPIVRRRLDRQITAMCFIRVIAYGCLATPYVSYRVYALSHPISRSEPLQFAIGQLIQDIFTSLASLNFA
;
A
#
# COMPACT_ATOMS: atom_id res chain seq x y z
N MET A 1 5.60 -15.44 23.21
CA MET A 1 4.80 -16.38 22.38
C MET A 1 3.55 -15.64 21.92
N CYS A 2 3.33 -15.47 20.61
CA CYS A 2 2.04 -14.96 20.12
C CYS A 2 0.98 -16.05 20.29
N THR A 3 -0.07 -15.76 21.05
CA THR A 3 -1.22 -16.65 21.21
C THR A 3 -2.28 -16.31 20.18
N LEU A 4 -3.07 -17.31 19.75
CA LEU A 4 -4.13 -17.12 18.76
C LEU A 4 -5.17 -16.07 19.22
N LYS A 5 -5.37 -15.95 20.53
CA LYS A 5 -6.21 -14.93 21.17
C LYS A 5 -5.67 -13.51 20.92
N LEU A 6 -4.36 -13.30 21.07
CA LEU A 6 -3.72 -12.01 20.80
C LEU A 6 -3.84 -11.62 19.32
N SER A 7 -3.58 -12.55 18.41
CA SER A 7 -3.70 -12.29 16.97
C SER A 7 -5.13 -11.88 16.58
N ARG A 8 -6.15 -12.52 17.17
CA ARG A 8 -7.55 -12.13 16.97
C ARG A 8 -7.83 -10.72 17.45
N TYR A 9 -7.35 -10.37 18.65
CA TYR A 9 -7.55 -9.04 19.21
C TYR A 9 -6.87 -7.96 18.35
N LEU A 10 -5.61 -8.18 17.96
CA LEU A 10 -4.87 -7.26 17.08
C LEU A 10 -5.55 -7.11 15.71
N ALA A 11 -6.03 -8.20 15.13
CA ALA A 11 -6.77 -8.15 13.87
C ALA A 11 -8.06 -7.33 13.99
N PHE A 12 -8.82 -7.52 15.07
CA PHE A 12 -10.03 -6.75 15.33
C PHE A 12 -9.75 -5.24 15.48
N VAL A 13 -8.75 -4.88 16.29
CA VAL A 13 -8.32 -3.49 16.46
C VAL A 13 -7.89 -2.89 15.13
N PHE A 14 -7.12 -3.61 14.32
CA PHE A 14 -6.68 -3.15 13.01
C PHE A 14 -7.86 -2.92 12.07
N ILE A 15 -8.84 -3.83 12.03
CA ILE A 15 -10.07 -3.66 11.23
C ILE A 15 -10.82 -2.41 11.66
N CYS A 16 -11.01 -2.18 12.96
CA CYS A 16 -11.67 -0.98 13.46
C CYS A 16 -10.95 0.30 13.04
N ILE A 17 -9.61 0.33 13.15
CA ILE A 17 -8.79 1.48 12.72
C ILE A 17 -9.00 1.75 11.22
N TRP A 18 -8.99 0.72 10.38
CA TRP A 18 -9.19 0.88 8.93
C TRP A 18 -10.59 1.31 8.55
N ILE A 19 -11.62 0.85 9.27
CA ILE A 19 -13.00 1.30 9.06
C ILE A 19 -13.11 2.79 9.38
N ILE A 20 -12.61 3.22 10.55
CA ILE A 20 -12.63 4.63 10.96
C ILE A 20 -11.87 5.47 9.93
N HIS A 21 -10.68 5.03 9.50
CA HIS A 21 -9.89 5.74 8.51
C HIS A 21 -10.62 5.87 7.17
N SER A 22 -11.31 4.81 6.73
CA SER A 22 -12.08 4.80 5.47
C SER A 22 -13.31 5.72 5.54
N VAL A 23 -13.99 5.80 6.68
CA VAL A 23 -15.10 6.74 6.90
C VAL A 23 -14.62 8.18 6.78
N ILE A 24 -13.49 8.52 7.40
CA ILE A 24 -12.88 9.86 7.29
C ILE A 24 -12.55 10.19 5.83
N LEU A 25 -12.02 9.22 5.08
CA LEU A 25 -11.76 9.39 3.66
C LEU A 25 -13.03 9.71 2.87
N GLY A 26 -14.13 9.00 3.14
CA GLY A 26 -15.43 9.25 2.52
C GLY A 26 -15.98 10.66 2.79
N LEU A 27 -15.80 11.18 4.01
CA LEU A 27 -16.27 12.53 4.37
C LEU A 27 -15.58 13.66 3.61
N PHE A 28 -14.31 13.47 3.23
CA PHE A 28 -13.53 14.51 2.54
C PHE A 28 -13.54 14.39 1.01
N PHE A 29 -14.13 13.33 0.47
CA PHE A 29 -14.32 13.14 -0.96
C PHE A 29 -15.55 13.90 -1.45
N ASN A 30 -15.34 14.88 -2.33
CA ASN A 30 -16.42 15.69 -2.90
C ASN A 30 -16.36 15.64 -4.43
N LEU A 31 -17.52 15.81 -5.07
CA LEU A 31 -17.63 15.91 -6.52
C LEU A 31 -17.26 17.34 -6.95
N VAL A 32 -16.11 17.48 -7.61
CA VAL A 32 -15.66 18.74 -8.20
C VAL A 32 -16.06 18.75 -9.68
N PRO A 33 -16.92 19.68 -10.14
CA PRO A 33 -17.47 19.65 -11.50
C PRO A 33 -16.43 19.58 -12.63
N SER A 34 -15.23 20.11 -12.39
CA SER A 34 -14.17 20.18 -13.40
C SER A 34 -13.19 18.99 -13.42
N ILE A 35 -13.14 18.17 -12.37
CA ILE A 35 -12.13 17.08 -12.24
C ILE A 35 -12.77 15.76 -11.78
N GLY A 36 -14.05 15.75 -11.42
CA GLY A 36 -14.74 14.61 -10.82
C GLY A 36 -14.49 14.51 -9.31
N CYS A 37 -14.44 13.29 -8.80
CA CYS A 37 -14.27 13.02 -7.36
C CYS A 37 -12.85 13.37 -6.90
N ALA A 38 -12.73 14.38 -6.04
CA ALA A 38 -11.46 14.81 -5.49
C ALA A 38 -11.55 15.07 -3.99
N ILE A 39 -10.39 15.01 -3.31
CA ILE A 39 -10.29 15.37 -1.90
C ILE A 39 -10.42 16.89 -1.79
N SER A 40 -11.48 17.34 -1.13
CA SER A 40 -11.78 18.77 -0.94
C SER A 40 -10.85 19.45 0.06
N ASN A 41 -10.47 18.74 1.11
CA ASN A 41 -9.68 19.29 2.20
C ASN A 41 -8.17 19.19 1.91
N GLN A 42 -7.50 20.34 1.80
CA GLN A 42 -6.06 20.42 1.49
C GLN A 42 -5.16 19.77 2.55
N ILE A 43 -5.55 19.83 3.82
CA ILE A 43 -4.81 19.18 4.92
C ILE A 43 -4.90 17.67 4.75
N TYR A 44 -6.09 17.15 4.47
CA TYR A 44 -6.29 15.73 4.23
C TYR A 44 -5.60 15.24 2.95
N LEU A 45 -5.55 16.06 1.90
CA LEU A 45 -4.82 15.76 0.68
C LEU A 45 -3.31 15.63 0.93
N ARG A 46 -2.72 16.52 1.73
CA ARG A 46 -1.31 16.41 2.16
C ARG A 46 -1.07 15.18 3.02
N TYR A 47 -1.94 14.94 4.00
CA TYR A 47 -1.86 13.76 4.87
C TYR A 47 -1.88 12.46 4.06
N THR A 48 -2.84 12.33 3.14
CA THR A 48 -2.91 11.11 2.30
C THR A 48 -1.69 10.96 1.41
N THR A 49 -1.24 12.05 0.77
CA THR A 49 -0.13 12.02 -0.19
C THR A 49 1.24 11.76 0.45
N TYR A 50 1.54 12.38 1.59
CA TYR A 50 2.86 12.26 2.24
C TYR A 50 2.93 11.17 3.31
N PHE A 51 1.80 10.74 3.87
CA PHE A 51 1.78 9.75 4.95
C PHE A 51 1.04 8.49 4.55
N THR A 52 -0.24 8.58 4.17
CA THR A 52 -1.04 7.37 3.93
C THR A 52 -0.49 6.52 2.78
N TYR A 53 -0.26 7.10 1.62
CA TYR A 53 0.24 6.35 0.46
C TYR A 53 1.66 5.79 0.65
N PRO A 54 2.68 6.61 0.99
CA PRO A 54 4.05 6.10 1.12
C PRO A 54 4.27 5.27 2.38
N VAL A 55 3.67 5.63 3.52
CA VAL A 55 3.96 4.99 4.81
C VAL A 55 2.97 3.86 5.07
N LEU A 56 1.66 4.15 5.14
CA LEU A 56 0.66 3.16 5.55
C LEU A 56 0.43 2.07 4.50
N THR A 57 0.39 2.43 3.21
CA THR A 57 0.21 1.45 2.14
C THR A 57 1.53 0.96 1.53
N GLY A 58 2.59 1.77 1.58
CA GLY A 58 3.92 1.43 1.06
C GLY A 58 4.85 0.76 2.08
N LEU A 59 5.53 1.55 2.90
CA LEU A 59 6.62 1.09 3.77
C LEU A 59 6.17 0.13 4.87
N LEU A 60 5.02 0.37 5.49
CA LEU A 60 4.56 -0.41 6.63
C LEU A 60 4.26 -1.87 6.25
N PRO A 61 3.49 -2.19 5.19
CA PRO A 61 3.25 -3.57 4.77
C PRO A 61 4.54 -4.28 4.33
N ILE A 62 5.46 -3.55 3.70
CA ILE A 62 6.77 -4.08 3.30
C ILE A 62 7.60 -4.44 4.53
N ALA A 63 7.69 -3.54 5.51
CA ALA A 63 8.42 -3.77 6.75
C ALA A 63 7.85 -4.95 7.55
N ILE A 64 6.51 -5.03 7.65
CA ILE A 64 5.82 -6.15 8.31
C ILE A 64 6.11 -7.47 7.57
N SER A 65 5.97 -7.48 6.24
CA SER A 65 6.21 -8.68 5.42
C SER A 65 7.67 -9.14 5.49
N LEU A 66 8.62 -8.20 5.50
CA LEU A 66 10.03 -8.48 5.66
C LEU A 66 10.33 -9.06 7.05
N LEU A 67 9.77 -8.47 8.11
CA LEU A 67 9.90 -8.98 9.47
C LEU A 67 9.35 -10.41 9.59
N PHE A 68 8.15 -10.68 9.07
CA PHE A 68 7.58 -12.02 9.07
C PHE A 68 8.40 -13.01 8.25
N SER A 69 8.93 -12.60 7.09
CA SER A 69 9.80 -13.44 6.25
C SER A 69 11.12 -13.78 6.96
N LEU A 70 11.73 -12.81 7.65
CA LEU A 70 12.94 -13.02 8.45
C LEU A 70 12.69 -13.96 9.63
N LEU A 71 11.59 -13.75 10.36
CA LEU A 71 11.19 -14.63 11.47
C LEU A 71 10.89 -16.04 10.98
N ALA A 72 10.19 -16.20 9.86
CA ALA A 72 9.93 -17.49 9.24
C ALA A 72 11.24 -18.17 8.83
N TYR A 73 12.16 -17.45 8.20
CA TYR A 73 13.48 -17.99 7.82
C TYR A 73 14.29 -18.46 9.04
N GLN A 74 14.34 -17.67 10.11
CA GLN A 74 15.00 -18.05 11.36
C GLN A 74 14.37 -19.30 11.98
N ASN A 75 13.04 -19.38 12.01
CA ASN A 75 12.31 -20.55 12.52
C ASN A 75 12.59 -21.79 11.67
N VAL A 76 12.53 -21.70 10.35
CA VAL A 76 12.87 -22.83 9.45
C VAL A 76 14.32 -23.27 9.69
N ARG A 77 15.28 -22.34 9.81
CA ARG A 77 16.68 -22.70 10.07
C ARG A 77 16.88 -23.38 11.42
N ARG A 78 16.15 -22.95 12.47
CA ARG A 78 16.13 -23.64 13.78
C ARG A 78 15.50 -25.02 13.71
N ILE A 79 14.38 -25.15 12.98
CA ILE A 79 13.61 -26.38 12.90
C ILE A 79 14.26 -27.40 11.96
N VAL A 80 15.10 -27.02 11.00
CA VAL A 80 15.88 -27.99 10.19
C VAL A 80 16.77 -28.90 11.07
N ARG A 81 17.10 -28.51 12.31
CA ARG A 81 17.74 -29.42 13.28
C ARG A 81 16.79 -30.46 13.91
N ARG A 82 15.48 -30.28 13.81
CA ARG A 82 14.42 -31.19 14.30
C ARG A 82 13.56 -31.62 13.11
N GLN A 83 13.89 -32.76 12.51
CA GLN A 83 13.24 -33.40 11.35
C GLN A 83 11.72 -33.12 11.21
N LEU A 84 11.34 -32.02 10.55
CA LEU A 84 9.96 -31.78 10.12
C LEU A 84 9.74 -32.36 8.71
N PRO A 85 8.49 -32.78 8.40
CA PRO A 85 8.17 -33.37 7.11
C PRO A 85 8.43 -32.39 5.96
N ILE A 86 9.08 -32.89 4.91
CA ILE A 86 9.56 -32.14 3.73
C ILE A 86 8.43 -31.35 3.04
N VAL A 87 7.19 -31.84 3.11
CA VAL A 87 6.01 -31.22 2.48
C VAL A 87 5.68 -29.85 3.09
N ARG A 88 5.68 -29.70 4.42
CA ARG A 88 5.40 -28.39 5.08
C ARG A 88 6.43 -27.32 4.69
N ARG A 89 7.69 -27.73 4.54
CA ARG A 89 8.78 -26.81 4.17
C ARG A 89 8.64 -26.24 2.76
N ARG A 90 8.10 -27.02 1.81
CA ARG A 90 7.86 -26.53 0.44
C ARG A 90 6.73 -25.51 0.40
N LEU A 91 5.66 -25.76 1.15
CA LEU A 91 4.53 -24.83 1.25
C LEU A 91 4.95 -23.49 1.87
N ASP A 92 5.66 -23.51 3.00
CA ASP A 92 6.13 -22.27 3.65
C ASP A 92 7.08 -21.48 2.75
N ARG A 93 7.94 -22.16 1.99
CA ARG A 93 8.85 -21.53 1.02
C ARG A 93 8.09 -20.90 -0.15
N GLN A 94 7.03 -21.54 -0.64
CA GLN A 94 6.20 -21.01 -1.71
C GLN A 94 5.42 -19.78 -1.25
N ILE A 95 4.80 -19.83 -0.06
CA ILE A 95 4.06 -18.70 0.50
C ILE A 95 5.00 -17.50 0.73
N THR A 96 6.17 -17.73 1.33
CA THR A 96 7.14 -16.65 1.56
C THR A 96 7.67 -16.06 0.26
N ALA A 97 7.96 -16.89 -0.76
CA ALA A 97 8.36 -16.40 -2.08
C ALA A 97 7.23 -15.60 -2.77
N MET A 98 5.98 -16.06 -2.67
CA MET A 98 4.82 -15.36 -3.23
C MET A 98 4.61 -13.99 -2.56
N CYS A 99 4.67 -13.93 -1.23
CA CYS A 99 4.58 -12.67 -0.49
C CYS A 99 5.72 -11.71 -0.88
N PHE A 100 6.94 -12.20 -1.04
CA PHE A 100 8.09 -11.38 -1.43
C PHE A 100 7.94 -10.81 -2.83
N ILE A 101 7.54 -11.63 -3.81
CA ILE A 101 7.26 -11.17 -5.18
C ILE A 101 6.15 -10.12 -5.17
N ARG A 102 5.08 -10.33 -4.38
CA ARG A 102 3.97 -9.38 -4.28
C ARG A 102 4.40 -8.04 -3.68
N VAL A 103 5.29 -8.06 -2.69
CA VAL A 103 5.90 -6.86 -2.11
C VAL A 103 6.76 -6.11 -3.13
N ILE A 104 7.58 -6.81 -3.91
CA ILE A 104 8.38 -6.19 -4.97
C ILE A 104 7.48 -5.58 -6.04
N ALA A 105 6.49 -6.33 -6.53
CA ALA A 105 5.55 -5.86 -7.53
C ALA A 105 4.80 -4.61 -7.03
N TYR A 106 4.34 -4.64 -5.78
CA TYR A 106 3.69 -3.50 -5.14
C TYR A 106 4.60 -2.27 -5.11
N GLY A 107 5.85 -2.43 -4.66
CA GLY A 107 6.83 -1.35 -4.66
C GLY A 107 7.05 -0.77 -6.05
N CYS A 108 7.33 -1.61 -7.05
CA CYS A 108 7.60 -1.16 -8.42
C CYS A 108 6.40 -0.46 -9.08
N LEU A 109 5.19 -0.98 -8.88
CA LEU A 109 3.98 -0.47 -9.52
C LEU A 109 3.35 0.72 -8.77
N ALA A 110 3.48 0.80 -7.45
CA ALA A 110 2.91 1.89 -6.66
C ALA A 110 3.82 3.13 -6.61
N THR A 111 5.15 2.96 -6.65
CA THR A 111 6.12 4.08 -6.60
C THR A 111 5.86 5.18 -7.64
N PRO A 112 5.66 4.90 -8.95
CA PRO A 112 5.45 5.96 -9.93
C PRO A 112 4.20 6.81 -9.62
N TYR A 113 3.13 6.18 -9.12
CA TYR A 113 1.93 6.89 -8.69
C TYR A 113 2.19 7.82 -7.50
N VAL A 114 2.88 7.33 -6.47
CA VAL A 114 3.20 8.14 -5.28
C VAL A 114 4.12 9.30 -5.64
N SER A 115 5.17 9.04 -6.43
CA SER A 115 6.10 10.07 -6.89
C SER A 115 5.41 11.16 -7.70
N TYR A 116 4.52 10.77 -8.63
CA TYR A 116 3.74 11.74 -9.41
C TYR A 116 2.80 12.55 -8.54
N ARG A 117 2.10 11.93 -7.58
CA ARG A 117 1.23 12.65 -6.66
C ARG A 117 1.99 13.70 -5.83
N VAL A 118 3.17 13.36 -5.34
CA VAL A 118 4.04 14.30 -4.62
C VAL A 118 4.50 15.44 -5.55
N TYR A 119 4.89 15.11 -6.77
CA TYR A 119 5.29 16.11 -7.78
C TYR A 119 4.15 17.07 -8.11
N ALA A 120 2.95 16.55 -8.43
CA ALA A 120 1.78 17.35 -8.78
C ALA A 120 1.30 18.25 -7.64
N LEU A 121 1.46 17.82 -6.39
CA LEU A 121 1.14 18.64 -5.22
C LEU A 121 2.17 19.75 -4.97
N SER A 122 3.43 19.52 -5.36
CA SER A 122 4.53 20.49 -5.18
C SER A 122 4.60 21.51 -6.32
N HIS A 123 4.22 21.09 -7.54
CA HIS A 123 4.22 21.91 -8.75
C HIS A 123 2.83 21.88 -9.38
N PRO A 124 1.87 22.65 -8.85
CA PRO A 124 0.51 22.67 -9.39
C PRO A 124 0.53 23.27 -10.81
N ILE A 125 0.08 22.47 -11.78
CA ILE A 125 -0.06 22.90 -13.18
C ILE A 125 -1.25 23.85 -13.27
N SER A 126 -1.03 25.06 -13.79
CA SER A 126 -2.11 26.03 -14.00
C SER A 126 -3.08 25.53 -15.06
N ARG A 127 -4.38 25.73 -14.83
CA ARG A 127 -5.45 25.41 -15.81
C ARG A 127 -5.42 26.32 -17.03
N SER A 128 -4.66 27.41 -16.99
CA SER A 128 -4.47 28.32 -18.13
C SER A 128 -3.68 27.66 -19.28
N GLU A 129 -2.96 26.57 -19.01
CA GLU A 129 -2.17 25.84 -20.00
C GLU A 129 -2.78 24.45 -20.28
N PRO A 130 -3.78 24.36 -21.17
CA PRO A 130 -4.57 23.14 -21.35
C PRO A 130 -3.73 21.95 -21.81
N LEU A 131 -2.67 22.19 -22.59
CA LEU A 131 -1.77 21.13 -23.05
C LEU A 131 -1.01 20.46 -21.89
N GLN A 132 -0.42 21.26 -21.00
CA GLN A 132 0.30 20.73 -19.83
C GLN A 132 -0.64 20.01 -18.88
N PHE A 133 -1.85 20.54 -18.70
CA PHE A 133 -2.87 19.89 -17.89
C PHE A 133 -3.29 18.53 -18.47
N ALA A 134 -3.52 18.44 -19.78
CA ALA A 134 -3.86 17.19 -20.45
C ALA A 134 -2.73 16.14 -20.37
N ILE A 135 -1.47 16.56 -20.53
CA ILE A 135 -0.31 15.67 -20.34
C ILE A 135 -0.26 15.17 -18.89
N GLY A 136 -0.44 16.05 -17.92
CA GLY A 136 -0.49 15.69 -16.51
C GLY A 136 -1.57 14.65 -16.23
N GLN A 137 -2.78 14.86 -16.73
CA GLN A 137 -3.89 13.94 -16.56
C GLN A 137 -3.62 12.56 -17.18
N LEU A 138 -3.06 12.51 -18.39
CA LEU A 138 -2.67 11.25 -19.03
C LEU A 138 -1.63 10.48 -18.20
N ILE A 139 -0.61 11.17 -17.69
CA ILE A 139 0.41 10.55 -16.81
C ILE A 139 -0.24 10.01 -15.53
N GLN A 140 -1.14 10.79 -14.93
CA GLN A 140 -1.88 10.37 -13.74
C GLN A 140 -2.69 9.11 -14.01
N ASP A 141 -3.40 9.03 -15.12
CA ASP A 141 -4.25 7.89 -15.47
C ASP A 141 -3.42 6.63 -15.73
N ILE A 142 -2.27 6.76 -16.41
CA ILE A 142 -1.32 5.66 -16.61
C ILE A 142 -0.81 5.14 -15.27
N PHE A 143 -0.34 6.03 -14.39
CA PHE A 143 0.21 5.62 -13.09
C PHE A 143 -0.86 5.07 -12.15
N THR A 144 -2.07 5.61 -12.20
CA THR A 144 -3.20 5.09 -11.42
C THR A 144 -3.59 3.70 -11.92
N SER A 145 -3.57 3.46 -13.24
CA SER A 145 -3.81 2.14 -13.83
C SER A 145 -2.74 1.12 -13.40
N LEU A 146 -1.46 1.51 -13.44
CA LEU A 146 -0.36 0.68 -12.94
C LEU A 146 -0.50 0.36 -11.45
N ALA A 147 -0.86 1.36 -10.64
CA ALA A 147 -1.11 1.15 -9.21
C ALA A 147 -2.33 0.23 -8.98
N SER A 148 -3.36 0.34 -9.82
CA SER A 148 -4.58 -0.47 -9.72
C SER A 148 -4.33 -1.95 -10.06
N LEU A 149 -3.36 -2.25 -10.94
CA LEU A 149 -2.93 -3.63 -11.22
C LEU A 149 -2.40 -4.36 -9.98
N ASN A 150 -1.97 -3.65 -8.93
CA ASN A 150 -1.60 -4.31 -7.67
C ASN A 150 -2.79 -4.91 -6.91
N PHE A 151 -4.00 -4.41 -7.17
CA PHE A 151 -5.22 -4.76 -6.47
C PHE A 151 -6.14 -5.69 -7.27
N ALA A 152 -5.84 -5.92 -8.56
CA ALA A 152 -6.45 -6.94 -9.39
C ALA A 152 -5.88 -8.34 -9.08
#